data_AF-A0A349MA61-F1
#
_entry.id   AF-A0A349MA61-F1
#
_cell.length_a   1.000
_cell.length_b   1.000
_cell.length_c   1.000
_cell.angle_alpha   90.00
_cell.angle_beta   90.00
_cell.angle_gamma   90.00
#
_symmetry.space_group_name_H-M   'P 1'
#
loop_
_entity.id
_entity.type
_entity.pdbx_description
1 polymer ?
#
loop_
_entity_poly.entity_id
_entity_poly.type
_entity_poly.pdbx_seq_one_letter_code
_entity_poly.pdbx_strand_id
1 'polypeptide(L)'
;KVLPMNSGVEGGETSNKLARKWGYQKKGIPENQARILFAHGNFWGRTLAAISSSDDPLSYKDFGPYMPGYDLIPYNDLEALERELKDPNVCAFMVEPIQGEAG
;
A
#
# COMPACT_ATOMS: atom_id res chain seq x y z
N LYS A 1 -1.85 10.99 18.48
CA LYS A 1 -1.56 12.20 17.66
C LYS A 1 -2.47 12.16 16.44
N VAL A 2 -2.94 13.31 15.96
CA VAL A 2 -3.79 13.39 14.75
C VAL A 2 -3.03 14.19 13.70
N LEU A 3 -3.13 13.77 12.43
CA LEU A 3 -2.55 14.47 11.29
C LEU A 3 -3.64 14.67 10.23
N PRO A 4 -4.34 15.82 10.23
CA PRO A 4 -5.39 16.09 9.27
C PRO A 4 -4.80 16.34 7.87
N MET A 5 -5.45 15.76 6.86
CA MET A 5 -5.20 16.00 5.43
C MET A 5 -6.51 16.45 4.77
N ASN A 6 -6.50 16.84 3.49
CA ASN A 6 -7.68 17.38 2.82
C ASN A 6 -8.50 16.29 2.10
N SER A 7 -7.84 15.25 1.60
CA SER A 7 -8.47 14.17 0.83
C SER A 7 -8.10 12.78 1.37
N GLY A 8 -8.91 11.77 1.00
CA GLY A 8 -8.64 10.37 1.34
C GLY A 8 -7.28 9.91 0.83
N VAL A 9 -6.92 10.26 -0.42
CA VAL A 9 -5.64 9.87 -1.01
C VAL A 9 -4.45 10.54 -0.31
N GLU A 10 -4.57 11.78 0.14
CA GLU A 10 -3.52 12.41 0.96
C GLU A 10 -3.36 11.72 2.32
N GLY A 11 -4.45 11.21 2.90
CA GLY A 11 -4.43 10.35 4.08
C GLY A 11 -3.68 9.03 3.84
N GLY A 12 -3.93 8.38 2.69
CA GLY A 12 -3.22 7.17 2.27
C GLY A 12 -1.73 7.41 1.99
N GLU A 13 -1.40 8.46 1.23
CA GLU A 13 -0.01 8.86 0.95
C GLU A 13 0.78 9.13 2.24
N THR A 14 0.13 9.82 3.18
CA THR A 14 0.72 10.12 4.48
C THR A 14 0.95 8.85 5.30
N SER A 15 -0.02 7.92 5.31
CA SER A 15 0.11 6.62 5.96
C SER A 15 1.29 5.81 5.40
N ASN A 16 1.40 5.74 4.07
CA ASN A 16 2.51 5.05 3.38
C ASN A 16 3.87 5.67 3.72
N LYS A 17 3.96 7.01 3.75
CA LYS A 17 5.18 7.73 4.13
C LYS A 17 5.57 7.46 5.59
N LEU A 18 4.60 7.44 6.50
CA LEU A 18 4.86 7.15 7.92
C LEU A 18 5.32 5.70 8.11
N ALA A 19 4.68 4.73 7.44
CA ALA A 19 5.08 3.33 7.47
C ALA A 19 6.50 3.11 6.95
N ARG A 20 6.84 3.67 5.77
CA ARG A 20 8.20 3.60 5.20
C ARG A 20 9.23 4.26 6.11
N LYS A 21 8.97 5.49 6.57
CA LYS A 21 9.86 6.21 7.49
C LYS A 21 10.12 5.42 8.77
N TRP A 22 9.07 4.86 9.38
CA TRP A 22 9.21 4.00 10.56
C TRP A 22 9.98 2.72 10.23
N GLY A 23 9.70 2.09 9.09
CA GLY A 23 10.42 0.91 8.59
C GLY A 23 11.94 1.13 8.54
N TYR A 24 12.36 2.25 7.96
CA TYR A 24 13.78 2.61 7.88
C TYR A 24 14.37 3.00 9.25
N GLN A 25 13.67 3.84 10.02
CA GLN A 25 14.25 4.43 11.24
C GLN A 25 14.16 3.55 12.49
N LYS A 26 13.20 2.62 12.53
CA LYS A 26 12.87 1.84 13.73
C LYS A 26 12.89 0.34 13.49
N LYS A 27 12.33 -0.14 12.38
CA LYS A 27 12.39 -1.57 12.03
C LYS A 27 13.79 -1.96 11.51
N GLY A 28 14.54 -1.01 10.95
CA GLY A 28 15.88 -1.24 10.41
C GLY A 28 15.87 -1.82 8.99
N ILE A 29 14.78 -1.60 8.24
CA ILE A 29 14.73 -1.98 6.82
C ILE A 29 15.82 -1.19 6.06
N PRO A 30 16.60 -1.82 5.17
CA PRO A 30 17.58 -1.11 4.36
C PRO A 30 16.92 -0.03 3.48
N GLU A 31 17.69 1.01 3.15
CA GLU A 31 17.19 2.12 2.34
C GLU A 31 16.57 1.63 1.01
N ASN A 32 15.41 2.20 0.67
CA ASN A 32 14.64 1.86 -0.54
C ASN A 32 14.14 0.41 -0.65
N GLN A 33 14.22 -0.39 0.42
CA GLN A 33 13.73 -1.77 0.42
C GLN A 33 12.36 -1.96 1.09
N ALA A 34 11.74 -0.90 1.63
CA ALA A 34 10.46 -1.05 2.33
C ALA A 34 9.32 -1.42 1.36
N ARG A 35 8.65 -2.53 1.66
CA ARG A 35 7.48 -3.04 0.96
C ARG A 35 6.21 -2.72 1.74
N ILE A 36 5.13 -2.34 1.06
CA ILE A 36 3.80 -2.22 1.63
C ILE A 36 2.88 -3.17 0.88
N LEU A 37 2.19 -4.03 1.62
CA LEU A 37 1.22 -4.96 1.06
C LEU A 37 -0.13 -4.27 0.91
N PHE A 38 -0.81 -4.54 -0.19
CA PHE A 38 -2.19 -4.15 -0.49
C PHE A 38 -3.01 -5.39 -0.83
N ALA A 39 -4.32 -5.31 -0.66
CA ALA A 39 -5.21 -6.36 -1.14
C ALA A 39 -5.57 -6.14 -2.63
N HIS A 40 -5.75 -7.21 -3.39
CA HIS A 40 -6.38 -7.18 -4.72
C HIS A 40 -7.76 -6.51 -4.64
N GLY A 41 -8.11 -5.67 -5.61
CA GLY A 41 -9.33 -4.87 -5.62
C GLY A 41 -9.31 -3.64 -4.70
N ASN A 42 -8.15 -3.24 -4.15
CA ASN A 42 -8.08 -2.06 -3.30
C ASN A 42 -8.40 -0.76 -4.07
N PHE A 43 -8.98 0.20 -3.35
CA PHE A 43 -9.09 1.56 -3.83
C PHE A 43 -8.82 2.57 -2.72
N TRP A 44 -7.81 3.42 -2.90
CA TRP A 44 -7.46 4.45 -1.92
C TRP A 44 -7.12 5.82 -2.54
N GLY A 45 -7.29 5.97 -3.86
CA GLY A 45 -7.12 7.24 -4.55
C GLY A 45 -6.63 7.12 -5.99
N ARG A 46 -6.19 8.25 -6.55
CA ARG A 46 -5.75 8.38 -7.96
C ARG A 46 -4.40 9.08 -8.14
N THR A 47 -3.59 9.17 -7.08
CA THR A 47 -2.19 9.61 -7.21
C THR A 47 -1.35 8.53 -7.86
N LEU A 48 -0.12 8.86 -8.28
CA LEU A 48 0.82 7.88 -8.84
C LEU A 48 1.05 6.70 -7.90
N ALA A 49 1.18 6.91 -6.59
CA ALA A 49 1.36 5.79 -5.65
C ALA A 49 0.10 4.92 -5.53
N ALA A 50 -1.09 5.54 -5.53
CA ALA A 50 -2.36 4.80 -5.51
C ALA A 50 -2.51 3.90 -6.73
N ILE A 51 -2.34 4.44 -7.93
CA ILE A 51 -2.46 3.63 -9.15
C ILE A 51 -1.31 2.62 -9.30
N SER A 52 -0.15 2.87 -8.67
CA SER A 52 0.97 1.89 -8.63
C SER A 52 0.71 0.69 -7.74
N SER A 53 -0.32 0.75 -6.90
CA SER A 53 -0.76 -0.35 -6.02
C SER A 53 -2.14 -0.89 -6.41
N SER A 54 -2.63 -0.55 -7.61
CA SER A 54 -3.92 -0.99 -8.11
C SER A 54 -3.78 -2.16 -9.10
N ASP A 55 -4.77 -3.05 -9.10
CA ASP A 55 -4.99 -4.08 -10.11
C ASP A 55 -6.19 -3.80 -11.02
N ASP A 56 -6.82 -2.62 -10.91
CA ASP A 56 -7.88 -2.17 -11.81
C ASP A 56 -7.26 -1.45 -13.03
N PRO A 57 -7.37 -2.02 -14.25
CA PRO A 57 -6.82 -1.40 -15.46
C PRO A 57 -7.37 0.00 -15.75
N LEU A 58 -8.60 0.32 -15.32
CA LEU A 58 -9.16 1.66 -15.50
C LEU A 58 -8.46 2.70 -14.62
N SER A 59 -7.85 2.26 -13.53
CA SER A 59 -7.12 3.10 -12.59
C SER A 59 -5.65 3.30 -12.96
N TYR A 60 -4.94 2.28 -13.48
CA TYR A 60 -3.48 2.35 -13.68
C TYR A 60 -3.00 2.38 -15.14
N LYS A 61 -3.79 1.92 -16.11
CA LYS A 61 -3.33 1.75 -17.50
C LYS A 61 -2.87 3.08 -18.12
N ASP A 62 -1.76 3.03 -18.86
CA ASP A 62 -1.16 4.16 -19.59
C ASP A 62 -0.64 5.33 -18.72
N PHE A 63 -0.49 5.13 -17.40
CA PHE A 63 0.01 6.16 -16.45
C PHE A 63 1.42 5.88 -15.89
N GLY A 64 2.11 4.85 -16.38
CA GLY A 64 3.45 4.48 -15.91
C GLY A 64 4.56 5.50 -16.21
N PRO A 65 5.75 5.34 -15.61
CA PRO A 65 6.19 4.22 -14.77
C PRO A 65 5.59 4.25 -13.35
N TYR A 66 5.41 3.06 -12.77
CA TYR A 66 4.81 2.89 -11.45
C TYR A 66 5.85 2.92 -10.33
N MET A 67 5.41 3.35 -9.15
CA MET A 67 6.20 3.40 -7.93
C MET A 67 6.50 1.98 -7.43
N PRO A 68 7.77 1.64 -7.15
CA PRO A 68 8.13 0.34 -6.59
C PRO A 68 7.78 0.24 -5.10
N GLY A 69 7.94 -0.97 -4.54
CA GLY A 69 7.76 -1.25 -3.12
C GLY A 69 6.30 -1.36 -2.68
N TYR A 70 5.43 -1.74 -3.61
CA TYR A 70 4.03 -2.11 -3.39
C TYR A 70 3.81 -3.51 -3.94
N ASP A 71 3.15 -4.38 -3.17
CA ASP A 71 2.79 -5.73 -3.60
C ASP A 71 1.34 -6.01 -3.28
N LEU A 72 0.73 -6.89 -4.06
CA LEU A 72 -0.67 -7.28 -3.92
C LEU A 72 -0.81 -8.71 -3.42
N ILE A 73 -1.76 -8.92 -2.52
CA ILE A 73 -2.20 -10.24 -2.04
C ILE A 73 -3.71 -10.40 -2.25
N PRO A 74 -4.24 -11.63 -2.34
CA PRO A 74 -5.68 -11.84 -2.38
C PRO A 74 -6.38 -11.24 -1.16
N TYR A 75 -7.52 -10.57 -1.38
CA TYR A 75 -8.36 -10.11 -0.28
C TYR A 75 -8.95 -11.30 0.48
N ASN A 76 -9.09 -11.17 1.80
CA ASN A 76 -9.63 -12.20 2.68
C ASN A 76 -8.86 -13.54 2.64
N ASP A 77 -7.55 -13.51 2.42
CA ASP A 77 -6.66 -14.68 2.46
C ASP A 77 -5.56 -14.49 3.52
N LEU A 78 -5.75 -15.15 4.67
CA LEU A 78 -4.81 -15.08 5.79
C LEU A 78 -3.51 -15.85 5.51
N GLU A 79 -3.55 -16.92 4.71
CA GLU A 79 -2.35 -17.71 4.39
C GLU A 79 -1.43 -16.93 3.45
N ALA A 80 -1.99 -16.22 2.47
CA ALA A 80 -1.25 -15.33 1.61
C ALA A 80 -0.60 -14.18 2.40
N LEU A 81 -1.35 -13.57 3.32
CA LEU A 81 -0.83 -12.52 4.20
C LEU A 81 0.32 -13.04 5.08
N GLU A 82 0.13 -14.19 5.74
CA GLU A 82 1.16 -14.80 6.59
C GLU A 82 2.44 -15.10 5.79
N ARG A 83 2.30 -15.59 4.55
CA ARG A 83 3.44 -15.87 3.68
C ARG A 83 4.24 -14.60 3.36
N GLU A 84 3.57 -13.51 2.94
CA GLU A 84 4.26 -12.26 2.60
C GLU A 84 4.89 -11.58 3.82
N LEU A 85 4.26 -11.67 5.00
CA LEU A 85 4.78 -11.10 6.24
C LEU A 85 6.07 -11.77 6.73
N LYS A 86 6.50 -12.90 6.15
CA LYS A 86 7.81 -13.51 6.40
C LYS A 86 8.96 -12.65 5.88
N ASP A 87 8.73 -11.78 4.90
CA ASP A 87 9.75 -10.84 4.44
C ASP A 87 9.98 -9.74 5.51
N PRO A 88 11.20 -9.62 6.07
CA PRO A 88 11.51 -8.59 7.07
C PRO A 88 11.34 -7.16 6.53
N ASN A 89 11.32 -6.96 5.22
CA ASN A 89 11.19 -5.67 4.57
C ASN A 89 9.75 -5.14 4.43
N VAL A 90 8.73 -5.94 4.81
CA VAL A 90 7.34 -5.46 4.83
C VAL A 90 7.14 -4.49 6.00
N CYS A 91 6.82 -3.23 5.71
CA CYS A 91 6.62 -2.21 6.74
C CYS A 91 5.14 -1.95 7.09
N ALA A 92 4.19 -2.36 6.23
CA ALA A 92 2.76 -2.23 6.48
C ALA A 92 1.93 -3.18 5.59
N PHE A 93 0.68 -3.42 6.02
CA PHE A 93 -0.40 -3.96 5.22
C PHE A 93 -1.54 -2.93 5.20
N MET A 94 -1.89 -2.41 4.04
CA MET A 94 -2.95 -1.43 3.83
C MET A 94 -4.18 -2.15 3.28
N VAL A 95 -5.26 -2.13 4.06
CA VAL A 95 -6.46 -2.94 3.81
C VAL A 95 -7.73 -2.20 4.22
N GLU A 96 -8.77 -2.37 3.43
CA GLU A 96 -10.12 -1.92 3.75
C GLU A 96 -10.84 -3.00 4.58
N PRO A 97 -11.51 -2.65 5.70
CA PRO A 97 -12.27 -3.63 6.49
C PRO A 97 -13.35 -4.36 5.68
N ILE A 98 -13.94 -3.66 4.72
CA ILE A 98 -14.84 -4.13 3.67
C ILE A 98 -14.47 -3.30 2.43
N GLN A 99 -14.19 -3.93 1.29
CA GLN A 99 -13.83 -3.21 0.06
C GLN A 99 -15.03 -2.43 -0.47
N GLY A 100 -14.80 -1.16 -0.83
CA GLY A 100 -15.85 -0.29 -1.33
C GLY A 100 -16.01 -0.37 -2.85
N GLU A 101 -15.00 0.10 -3.59
CA GLU A 101 -15.09 0.27 -5.04
C GLU A 101 -15.02 -1.05 -5.84
N ALA A 102 -14.54 -2.13 -5.22
CA ALA A 102 -14.49 -3.46 -5.84
C ALA A 102 -15.88 -4.11 -5.99
N GLY A 103 -16.90 -3.59 -5.29
CA GLY A 103 -18.21 -4.23 -5.10
C GLY A 103 -18.21 -5.26 -3.98
#